data_AF-A0A355CCX6-F1
#
_entry.id   AF-A0A355CCX6-F1
#
_cell.length_a   1.000
_cell.length_b   1.000
_cell.length_c   1.000
_cell.angle_alpha   90.00
_cell.angle_beta   90.00
_cell.angle_gamma   90.00
#
_symmetry.space_group_name_H-M   'P 1'
#
loop_
_entity.id
_entity.type
_entity.pdbx_description
1 polymer ?
#
loop_
_entity_poly.entity_id
_entity_poly.type
_entity_poly.pdbx_seq_one_letter_code
_entity_poly.pdbx_strand_id
1 'polypeptide(L)'
;ALMKNQVDAMRNFSEEDGVAHFLNSSLNKQEIEKVKQDIVSGKTKLLYVAPESLTKMENIDFLQNVPISFYAVDEAHCISEWGHDFRPEYRRIKPIINEIGPRPVVALTATATPKVQHDIQKTLGMLDA
;
A
#
# COMPACT_ATOMS: atom_id res chain seq x y z
N ALA A 1 12.06 2.10 -7.90
CA ALA A 1 11.98 2.75 -9.24
C ALA A 1 10.53 3.00 -9.64
N LEU A 2 9.67 1.98 -9.73
CA LEU A 2 8.28 2.13 -10.22
C LEU A 2 7.40 3.06 -9.38
N MET A 3 7.39 2.90 -8.05
CA MET A 3 6.58 3.75 -7.14
C MET A 3 6.93 5.24 -7.25
N LYS A 4 8.23 5.56 -7.43
CA LYS A 4 8.67 6.94 -7.60
C LYS A 4 8.11 7.55 -8.89
N ASN A 5 8.18 6.80 -10.00
CA ASN A 5 7.65 7.25 -11.28
C ASN A 5 6.13 7.48 -11.22
N GLN A 6 5.37 6.63 -10.50
CA GLN A 6 3.93 6.81 -10.32
C GLN A 6 3.61 8.07 -9.50
N VAL A 7 4.36 8.31 -8.41
CA VAL A 7 4.20 9.52 -7.60
C VAL A 7 4.57 10.77 -8.41
N ASP A 8 5.68 10.75 -9.12
CA ASP A 8 6.13 11.86 -9.95
C ASP A 8 5.11 12.15 -11.07
N ALA A 9 4.53 11.12 -11.69
CA ALA A 9 3.45 11.28 -12.66
C ALA A 9 2.21 11.93 -12.04
N MET A 10 1.76 11.47 -10.88
CA MET A 10 0.60 12.05 -10.18
C MET A 10 0.84 13.50 -9.75
N ARG A 11 2.07 13.84 -9.33
CA ARG A 11 2.45 15.21 -9.01
C ARG A 11 2.45 16.10 -10.23
N ASN A 12 2.87 15.61 -11.40
CA ASN A 12 2.81 16.38 -12.65
C ASN A 12 1.38 16.74 -13.11
N PHE A 13 0.37 15.97 -12.68
CA PHE A 13 -1.05 16.27 -12.96
C PHE A 13 -1.71 17.17 -11.91
N SER A 14 -0.98 17.55 -10.86
CA SER A 14 -1.47 18.35 -9.74
C SER A 14 -0.64 19.63 -9.63
N GLU A 15 -1.27 20.75 -9.25
CA GLU A 15 -0.53 21.97 -8.93
C GLU A 15 0.24 21.83 -7.59
N GLU A 16 -0.04 20.79 -6.82
CA GLU A 16 0.55 20.52 -5.51
C GLU A 16 1.37 19.22 -5.47
N ASP A 17 2.66 19.35 -5.18
CA ASP A 17 3.60 18.22 -4.99
C ASP A 17 3.21 17.25 -3.85
N GLY A 18 2.33 17.66 -2.93
CA GLY A 18 1.97 16.86 -1.74
C GLY A 18 0.78 15.92 -1.94
N VAL A 19 0.16 15.90 -3.13
CA VAL A 19 -1.05 15.10 -3.40
C VAL A 19 -0.78 13.59 -3.31
N ALA A 20 0.42 13.18 -3.70
CA ALA A 20 0.89 11.80 -3.68
C ALA A 20 2.24 11.70 -2.99
N HIS A 21 2.38 10.71 -2.12
CA HIS A 21 3.63 10.38 -1.44
C HIS A 21 3.92 8.88 -1.51
N PHE A 22 5.18 8.52 -1.27
CA PHE A 22 5.57 7.14 -1.02
C PHE A 22 6.25 7.02 0.34
N LEU A 23 6.14 5.85 0.97
CA LEU A 23 6.79 5.49 2.22
C LEU A 23 7.55 4.18 2.01
N ASN A 24 8.88 4.26 1.91
CA ASN A 24 9.76 3.12 1.76
C ASN A 24 11.10 3.37 2.48
N SER A 25 11.99 2.37 2.47
CA SER A 25 13.30 2.44 3.12
C SER A 25 14.30 3.41 2.49
N SER A 26 14.00 3.98 1.31
CA SER A 26 14.90 4.95 0.65
C SER A 26 14.78 6.37 1.19
N LEU A 27 13.71 6.67 1.94
CA LEU A 27 13.51 7.99 2.53
C LEU A 27 14.35 8.16 3.81
N ASN A 28 14.96 9.33 3.93
CA ASN A 28 15.59 9.77 5.16
C ASN A 28 14.55 10.29 6.18
N LYS A 29 14.99 10.54 7.42
CA LYS A 29 14.11 10.96 8.51
C LYS A 29 13.35 12.26 8.23
N GLN A 30 13.99 13.25 7.59
CA GLN A 30 13.36 14.53 7.26
C GLN A 30 12.29 14.35 6.19
N GLU A 31 12.54 13.49 5.19
CA GLU A 31 11.58 13.16 4.15
C GLU A 31 10.36 12.42 4.72
N ILE A 32 10.58 11.43 5.60
CA ILE A 32 9.50 10.72 6.30
C ILE A 32 8.63 11.69 7.10
N GLU A 33 9.26 12.61 7.85
CA GLU A 33 8.54 13.61 8.63
C GLU A 33 7.69 14.51 7.74
N LYS A 34 8.23 14.95 6.61
CA LYS A 34 7.49 15.75 5.62
C LYS A 34 6.28 15.01 5.06
N VAL A 35 6.45 13.73 4.72
CA VAL A 35 5.34 12.87 4.27
C VAL A 35 4.25 12.78 5.35
N LYS A 36 4.63 12.52 6.61
CA LYS A 36 3.68 12.42 7.72
C LYS A 36 2.91 13.74 7.95
N GLN A 37 3.58 14.88 7.86
CA GLN A 37 2.94 16.20 7.98
C GLN A 37 1.93 16.47 6.86
N ASP A 38 2.28 16.13 5.61
CA ASP A 38 1.38 16.30 4.47
C ASP A 38 0.15 15.37 4.56
N ILE A 39 0.32 14.17 5.12
CA ILE A 39 -0.79 13.25 5.39
C ILE A 39 -1.72 13.82 6.47
N VAL A 40 -1.17 14.26 7.61
CA VAL A 40 -1.97 14.77 8.74
C VAL A 40 -2.70 16.06 8.38
N SER A 41 -2.09 16.92 7.56
CA SER A 41 -2.75 18.15 7.06
C SER A 41 -3.83 17.87 6.00
N GLY A 42 -4.00 16.61 5.56
CA GLY A 42 -5.00 16.22 4.56
C GLY A 42 -4.62 16.60 3.13
N LYS A 43 -3.38 17.06 2.90
CA LYS A 43 -2.85 17.37 1.57
C LYS A 43 -2.68 16.10 0.73
N THR A 44 -2.18 15.04 1.35
CA THR A 44 -1.96 13.76 0.69
C THR A 44 -3.27 13.01 0.47
N LYS A 45 -3.55 12.68 -0.79
CA LYS A 45 -4.71 11.89 -1.21
C LYS A 45 -4.34 10.45 -1.54
N LEU A 46 -3.08 10.21 -1.91
CA LEU A 46 -2.57 8.89 -2.26
C LEU A 46 -1.23 8.63 -1.60
N LEU A 47 -1.13 7.52 -0.85
CA LEU A 47 0.11 7.08 -0.21
C LEU A 47 0.49 5.70 -0.72
N TYR A 48 1.63 5.62 -1.40
CA TYR A 48 2.25 4.35 -1.77
C TYR A 48 3.10 3.85 -0.62
N VAL A 49 2.91 2.60 -0.19
CA VAL A 49 3.71 2.01 0.88
C VAL A 49 4.31 0.72 0.40
N ALA A 50 5.62 0.57 0.57
CA ALA A 50 6.26 -0.71 0.31
C ALA A 50 5.91 -1.71 1.42
N PRO A 51 5.60 -2.99 1.12
CA PRO A 51 5.17 -3.96 2.13
C PRO A 51 6.09 -4.02 3.34
N GLU A 52 7.41 -4.02 3.14
CA GLU A 52 8.41 -4.02 4.21
C GLU A 52 8.32 -2.79 5.11
N SER A 53 7.91 -1.64 4.58
CA SER A 53 7.72 -0.42 5.38
C SER A 53 6.40 -0.43 6.13
N LEU A 54 5.36 -1.06 5.58
CA LEU A 54 4.08 -1.25 6.26
C LEU A 54 4.22 -2.14 7.51
N THR A 55 5.23 -3.03 7.55
CA THR A 55 5.48 -3.91 8.69
C THR A 55 6.01 -3.23 9.96
N LYS A 56 6.44 -1.98 9.87
CA LYS A 56 7.04 -1.26 11.01
C LYS A 56 5.95 -0.72 11.93
N MET A 57 6.03 -1.04 13.23
CA MET A 57 5.07 -0.56 14.24
C MET A 57 4.88 0.95 14.22
N GLU A 58 5.95 1.73 14.06
CA GLU A 58 5.88 3.19 13.95
C GLU A 58 4.99 3.71 12.82
N ASN A 59 4.82 2.92 11.75
CA ASN A 59 3.97 3.27 10.62
C ASN A 59 2.54 2.79 10.85
N ILE A 60 2.37 1.64 11.49
CA ILE A 60 1.04 1.13 11.91
C ILE A 60 0.41 2.13 12.88
N ASP A 61 1.10 2.49 13.95
CA ASP A 61 0.63 3.43 14.98
C ASP A 61 0.30 4.81 14.38
N PHE A 62 1.11 5.27 13.42
CA PHE A 62 0.83 6.51 12.70
C PHE A 62 -0.44 6.40 11.85
N LEU A 63 -0.55 5.35 11.02
CA LEU A 63 -1.66 5.16 10.09
C LEU A 63 -3.00 4.91 10.78
N GLN A 64 -3.01 4.37 12.01
CA GLN A 64 -4.22 4.24 12.84
C GLN A 64 -4.92 5.58 13.08
N ASN A 65 -4.15 6.68 13.08
CA ASN A 65 -4.66 8.03 13.31
C ASN A 65 -4.99 8.78 12.01
N VAL A 66 -4.85 8.13 10.86
CA VAL A 66 -5.07 8.74 9.54
C VAL A 66 -6.46 8.34 9.01
N PRO A 67 -7.26 9.28 8.48
CA PRO A 67 -8.54 8.95 7.85
C PRO A 67 -8.34 8.26 6.50
N ILE A 68 -8.23 6.92 6.52
CA ILE A 68 -8.05 6.10 5.32
C ILE A 68 -9.41 5.73 4.71
N SER A 69 -9.56 5.95 3.40
CA SER A 69 -10.79 5.62 2.67
C SER A 69 -10.85 4.13 2.29
N PHE A 70 -9.77 3.58 1.73
CA PHE A 70 -9.64 2.18 1.33
C PHE A 70 -8.17 1.80 1.17
N TYR A 71 -7.90 0.50 1.00
CA TYR A 71 -6.58 -0.04 0.69
C TYR A 71 -6.55 -0.60 -0.73
N ALA A 72 -5.48 -0.30 -1.49
CA ALA A 72 -5.21 -0.91 -2.78
C ALA A 72 -3.96 -1.79 -2.67
N VAL A 73 -4.08 -3.06 -3.07
CA VAL A 73 -2.98 -4.01 -3.17
C VAL A 73 -2.68 -4.21 -4.65
N ASP A 74 -1.66 -3.50 -5.15
CA ASP A 74 -1.15 -3.67 -6.51
C ASP A 74 -0.25 -4.91 -6.60
N GLU A 75 -0.09 -5.46 -7.79
CA GLU A 75 0.60 -6.73 -8.04
C GLU A 75 0.23 -7.86 -7.06
N ALA A 76 -1.07 -8.01 -6.81
CA ALA A 76 -1.60 -8.97 -5.85
C ALA A 76 -1.17 -10.42 -6.11
N HIS A 77 -0.73 -10.76 -7.32
CA HIS A 77 -0.16 -12.08 -7.63
C HIS A 77 1.05 -12.45 -6.74
N CYS A 78 1.77 -11.47 -6.18
CA CYS A 78 2.88 -11.69 -5.26
C CYS A 78 2.47 -12.40 -3.94
N ILE A 79 1.18 -12.41 -3.59
CA ILE A 79 0.65 -13.12 -2.41
C ILE A 79 0.83 -14.64 -2.53
N SER A 80 0.73 -15.16 -3.76
CA SER A 80 0.62 -16.58 -4.03
C SER A 80 1.98 -17.19 -4.34
N GLU A 81 2.34 -18.27 -3.64
CA GLU A 81 3.53 -19.09 -3.91
C GLU A 81 3.52 -19.72 -5.31
N TRP A 82 2.35 -19.81 -5.92
CA TRP A 82 2.14 -20.28 -7.28
C TRP A 82 2.25 -19.17 -8.33
N GLY A 83 2.49 -17.93 -7.89
CA GLY A 83 2.75 -16.78 -8.74
C GLY A 83 4.21 -16.73 -9.18
N HIS A 84 4.50 -15.89 -10.18
CA HIS A 84 5.84 -15.78 -10.78
C HIS A 84 6.80 -14.84 -10.01
N ASP A 85 6.33 -14.18 -8.94
CA ASP A 85 7.12 -13.31 -8.06
C ASP A 85 6.58 -13.34 -6.63
N PHE A 86 6.54 -14.54 -6.02
CA PHE A 86 6.04 -14.69 -4.65
C PHE A 86 6.86 -13.88 -3.64
N ARG A 87 6.18 -13.10 -2.80
CA ARG A 87 6.77 -12.29 -1.73
C ARG A 87 6.07 -12.55 -0.39
N PRO A 88 6.74 -13.19 0.59
CA PRO A 88 6.14 -13.51 1.89
C PRO A 88 5.51 -12.31 2.61
N GLU A 89 6.04 -11.10 2.42
CA GLU A 89 5.55 -9.87 3.03
C GLU A 89 4.12 -9.53 2.59
N TYR A 90 3.71 -9.90 1.38
CA TYR A 90 2.37 -9.64 0.87
C TYR A 90 1.28 -10.38 1.65
N ARG A 91 1.59 -11.57 2.19
CA ARG A 91 0.65 -12.32 3.04
C ARG A 91 0.36 -11.63 4.37
N ARG A 92 1.23 -10.71 4.79
CA ARG A 92 1.07 -9.93 6.01
C ARG A 92 0.24 -8.66 5.83
N ILE A 93 -0.09 -8.29 4.59
CA ILE A 93 -0.87 -7.07 4.31
C ILE A 93 -2.22 -7.12 5.04
N LYS A 94 -2.97 -8.22 4.92
CA LYS A 94 -4.32 -8.31 5.53
C LYS A 94 -4.30 -8.17 7.07
N PRO A 95 -3.44 -8.88 7.82
CA PRO A 95 -3.28 -8.62 9.25
C PRO A 95 -2.94 -7.17 9.57
N ILE A 96 -1.96 -6.57 8.86
CA ILE A 96 -1.49 -5.22 9.18
C ILE A 96 -2.56 -4.15 8.90
N ILE A 97 -3.27 -4.23 7.77
CA ILE A 97 -4.35 -3.27 7.51
C ILE A 97 -5.53 -3.42 8.48
N ASN A 98 -5.75 -4.62 9.04
CA ASN A 98 -6.73 -4.79 10.10
C ASN A 98 -6.26 -4.16 11.42
N GLU A 99 -4.96 -4.19 11.72
CA GLU A 99 -4.37 -3.48 12.87
C GLU A 99 -4.44 -1.96 12.71
N ILE A 100 -4.21 -1.45 11.49
CA ILE A 100 -4.36 -0.03 11.17
C ILE A 100 -5.83 0.41 11.29
N GLY A 101 -6.74 -0.40 10.75
CA GLY A 101 -8.16 -0.17 10.81
C GLY A 101 -8.86 -0.79 9.60
N PRO A 102 -9.85 -1.68 9.79
CA PRO A 102 -10.48 -2.37 8.67
C PRO A 102 -11.20 -1.38 7.75
N ARG A 103 -10.88 -1.43 6.45
CA ARG A 103 -11.48 -0.64 5.37
C ARG A 103 -11.65 -1.51 4.11
N PRO A 104 -12.42 -1.06 3.10
CA PRO A 104 -12.50 -1.76 1.82
C PRO A 104 -11.11 -2.01 1.22
N VAL A 105 -10.95 -3.17 0.58
CA VAL A 105 -9.70 -3.60 -0.06
C VAL A 105 -9.95 -3.85 -1.53
N VAL A 106 -9.11 -3.31 -2.38
CA VAL A 106 -9.07 -3.61 -3.82
C VAL A 106 -7.74 -4.28 -4.13
N ALA A 107 -7.78 -5.42 -4.81
CA ALA A 107 -6.58 -6.14 -5.25
C ALA A 107 -6.50 -6.07 -6.77
N LEU A 108 -5.35 -5.65 -7.31
CA LEU A 108 -5.11 -5.50 -8.73
C LEU A 108 -3.91 -6.34 -9.15
N THR A 109 -4.01 -7.00 -10.30
CA THR A 109 -2.87 -7.61 -10.96
C THR A 109 -3.16 -7.85 -12.44
N ALA A 110 -2.12 -7.81 -13.28
CA ALA A 110 -2.28 -8.02 -14.72
C ALA A 110 -2.53 -9.49 -15.07
N THR A 111 -1.96 -10.44 -14.32
CA THR A 111 -2.06 -11.88 -14.62
C THR A 111 -2.29 -12.68 -13.35
N ALA A 112 -3.31 -13.54 -13.36
CA ALA A 112 -3.57 -14.48 -12.27
C ALA A 112 -4.29 -15.73 -12.81
N THR A 113 -3.70 -16.91 -12.63
CA THR A 113 -4.38 -18.18 -12.88
C THR A 113 -5.51 -18.38 -11.85
N PRO A 114 -6.50 -19.24 -12.09
CA PRO A 114 -7.58 -19.49 -11.11
C PRO A 114 -7.07 -19.87 -9.72
N LYS A 115 -5.95 -20.58 -9.64
CA LYS A 115 -5.29 -20.94 -8.38
C LYS A 115 -4.71 -19.72 -7.66
N VAL A 116 -4.06 -18.81 -8.40
CA VAL A 116 -3.52 -17.55 -7.85
C VAL A 116 -4.65 -16.63 -7.41
N GLN A 117 -5.73 -16.51 -8.21
CA GLN A 117 -6.91 -15.72 -7.85
C GLN A 117 -7.52 -16.19 -6.52
N HIS A 118 -7.72 -17.51 -6.37
CA HIS A 118 -8.24 -18.08 -5.14
C HIS A 118 -7.33 -17.80 -3.93
N ASP A 119 -6.00 -17.89 -4.10
CA ASP A 119 -5.05 -17.61 -3.00
C ASP A 119 -5.05 -16.13 -2.60
N ILE A 120 -5.18 -15.21 -3.57
CA ILE A 120 -5.36 -13.77 -3.32
C ILE A 120 -6.66 -13.53 -2.53
N GLN A 121 -7.78 -14.05 -3.02
CA GLN A 121 -9.09 -13.89 -2.38
C GLN A 121 -9.09 -14.44 -0.95
N LYS A 122 -8.53 -15.63 -0.75
CA LYS A 122 -8.42 -16.24 0.58
C LYS A 122 -7.54 -15.41 1.52
N THR A 123 -6.38 -14.95 1.06
CA THR A 123 -5.42 -14.21 1.90
C THR A 123 -5.93 -12.82 2.28
N LEU A 124 -6.61 -12.12 1.36
CA LEU A 124 -7.14 -10.78 1.61
C LEU A 124 -8.55 -10.79 2.23
N GLY A 125 -9.19 -11.96 2.35
CA GLY A 125 -10.54 -12.09 2.90
C GLY A 125 -11.63 -11.59 1.95
N MET A 126 -11.49 -11.89 0.66
CA MET A 126 -12.36 -11.45 -0.44
C MET A 126 -13.03 -12.65 -1.13
N LEU A 127 -13.42 -13.68 -0.38
CA LEU A 127 -14.01 -14.91 -0.95
C LEU A 127 -15.37 -14.71 -1.63
N ASP A 128 -16.06 -13.61 -1.30
CA ASP A 128 -17.37 -13.25 -1.86
C ASP A 128 -17.28 -12.22 -3.00
N ALA A 129 -16.06 -11.94 -3.50
CA ALA A 129 -15.79 -10.97 -4.56
C ALA A 129 -15.85 -11.60 -5.96
#